data_AF-A0A3A5USX1-F1
#
_entry.id   AF-A0A3A5USX1-F1
#
_cell.length_a   1.000
_cell.length_b   1.000
_cell.length_c   1.000
_cell.angle_alpha   90.00
_cell.angle_beta   90.00
_cell.angle_gamma   90.00
#
_symmetry.space_group_name_H-M   'P 1'
#
loop_
_entity.id
_entity.type
_entity.pdbx_description
1 polymer ?
#
loop_
_entity_poly.entity_id
_entity_poly.type
_entity_poly.pdbx_seq_one_letter_code
_entity_poly.pdbx_strand_id
1 'polypeptide(L)'
;MKAAEIIDLVINRHENRDNSIIPICEGLHLEPMLNYSGKMARNGFFPVYKRNWHKERKYIGILDHKIMESTGKMEHSRLLARSLDKVSIETIRSIYDGEDPYDLGLEDEELMLISDIQCSFIEQEVNWGMHDFQQRTHFGYPEMNTDYLRNAVPRDYFMLYYERCNSLIDTGLSVADSLRIVADPLREHSFGAGKIVLMPPRTGTAPNVKIKKEFLPFLRSKNIGGAEPWINPFLSRVSKLCLNQGPSPYWERIYN
;
A
#
# COMPACT_ATOMS: atom_id res chain seq x y z
N MET A 1 -17.40 -3.94 3.45
CA MET A 1 -16.41 -5.01 3.33
C MET A 1 -15.15 -4.60 4.05
N LYS A 2 -14.65 -5.47 4.91
CA LYS A 2 -13.39 -5.30 5.61
C LYS A 2 -12.20 -5.57 4.69
N ALA A 3 -11.05 -5.02 5.04
CA ALA A 3 -9.81 -5.22 4.27
C ALA A 3 -9.45 -6.70 4.11
N ALA A 4 -9.67 -7.52 5.15
CA ALA A 4 -9.41 -8.95 5.10
C ALA A 4 -10.30 -9.67 4.07
N GLU A 5 -11.57 -9.27 3.91
CA GLU A 5 -12.48 -9.85 2.92
C GLU A 5 -12.06 -9.50 1.49
N ILE A 6 -11.59 -8.28 1.28
CA ILE A 6 -11.06 -7.85 -0.02
C ILE A 6 -9.78 -8.62 -0.37
N ILE A 7 -8.86 -8.80 0.60
CA ILE A 7 -7.65 -9.61 0.40
C ILE A 7 -8.02 -11.06 0.07
N ASP A 8 -9.01 -11.64 0.78
CA ASP A 8 -9.52 -12.98 0.52
C ASP A 8 -10.02 -13.13 -0.93
N LEU A 9 -10.80 -12.15 -1.42
CA LEU A 9 -11.29 -12.10 -2.79
C LEU A 9 -10.15 -11.97 -3.80
N VAL A 10 -9.14 -11.13 -3.55
CA VAL A 10 -7.95 -11.02 -4.42
C VAL A 10 -7.25 -12.37 -4.54
N ILE A 11 -6.99 -13.05 -3.42
CA ILE A 11 -6.33 -14.36 -3.42
C ILE A 11 -7.20 -15.39 -4.16
N ASN A 12 -8.51 -15.40 -3.92
CA ASN A 12 -9.45 -16.30 -4.60
C ASN A 12 -9.41 -16.13 -6.13
N ARG A 13 -9.37 -14.89 -6.62
CA ARG A 13 -9.25 -14.61 -8.06
C ARG A 13 -7.96 -15.20 -8.64
N HIS A 14 -6.84 -15.05 -7.95
CA HIS A 14 -5.55 -15.60 -8.40
C HIS A 14 -5.48 -17.13 -8.33
N GLU A 15 -6.09 -17.75 -7.32
CA GLU A 15 -6.20 -19.21 -7.22
C GLU A 15 -7.02 -19.81 -8.37
N ASN A 16 -8.15 -19.17 -8.69
CA ASN A 16 -9.07 -19.64 -9.72
C ASN A 16 -8.72 -19.17 -11.13
N ARG A 17 -7.64 -18.38 -11.29
CA ARG A 17 -7.27 -17.71 -12.55
C ARG A 17 -8.44 -16.91 -13.13
N ASP A 18 -9.18 -16.26 -12.25
CA ASP A 18 -10.36 -15.48 -12.57
C ASP A 18 -9.96 -14.00 -12.65
N ASN A 19 -10.15 -13.41 -13.83
CA ASN A 19 -9.83 -12.00 -14.09
C ASN A 19 -11.06 -11.08 -13.98
N SER A 20 -12.19 -11.59 -13.50
CA SER A 20 -13.37 -10.78 -13.25
C SER A 20 -13.11 -9.75 -12.15
N ILE A 21 -13.78 -8.60 -12.29
CA ILE A 21 -13.66 -7.50 -11.35
C ILE A 21 -14.10 -7.93 -9.93
N ILE A 22 -13.52 -7.29 -8.93
CA ILE A 22 -13.99 -7.37 -7.54
C ILE A 22 -14.68 -6.03 -7.24
N PRO A 23 -16.02 -5.96 -7.24
CA PRO A 23 -16.73 -4.73 -6.91
C PRO A 23 -16.56 -4.40 -5.43
N ILE A 24 -16.29 -3.13 -5.10
CA ILE A 24 -16.11 -2.66 -3.72
C ILE A 24 -17.27 -1.76 -3.29
N CYS A 25 -17.54 -0.72 -4.08
CA CYS A 25 -18.70 0.17 -3.96
C CYS A 25 -19.01 0.76 -5.35
N GLU A 26 -20.01 1.63 -5.45
CA GLU A 26 -20.35 2.27 -6.72
C GLU A 26 -19.13 3.01 -7.30
N GLY A 27 -18.80 2.71 -8.56
CA GLY A 27 -17.67 3.32 -9.25
C GLY A 27 -16.27 2.90 -8.77
N LEU A 28 -16.14 1.95 -7.83
CA LEU A 28 -14.87 1.43 -7.33
C LEU A 28 -14.79 -0.10 -7.44
N HIS A 29 -13.76 -0.59 -8.11
CA HIS A 29 -13.48 -2.02 -8.22
C HIS A 29 -11.99 -2.34 -8.29
N LEU A 30 -11.65 -3.59 -8.01
CA LEU A 30 -10.31 -4.13 -8.25
C LEU A 30 -10.27 -4.99 -9.52
N GLU A 31 -9.17 -4.88 -10.27
CA GLU A 31 -8.86 -5.76 -11.41
C GLU A 31 -7.68 -6.67 -11.06
N PRO A 32 -7.88 -7.99 -10.90
CA PRO A 32 -6.79 -8.94 -10.67
C PRO A 32 -5.82 -9.00 -11.85
N MET A 33 -4.51 -8.97 -11.58
CA MET A 33 -3.46 -9.01 -12.61
C MET A 33 -2.80 -10.39 -12.63
N LEU A 34 -3.48 -11.35 -13.25
CA LEU A 34 -3.05 -12.76 -13.29
C LEU A 34 -1.71 -12.95 -14.00
N ASN A 35 -1.06 -14.10 -13.74
CA ASN A 35 0.16 -14.55 -14.42
C ASN A 35 1.27 -13.50 -14.42
N TYR A 36 1.47 -12.81 -13.30
CA TYR A 36 2.50 -11.78 -13.14
C TYR A 36 2.39 -10.61 -14.15
N SER A 37 1.21 -10.35 -14.72
CA SER A 37 1.00 -9.25 -15.69
C SER A 37 1.01 -7.85 -15.05
N GLY A 38 0.97 -7.81 -13.72
CA GLY A 38 0.95 -6.59 -12.94
C GLY A 38 2.26 -5.80 -12.98
N LYS A 39 2.22 -4.63 -12.34
CA LYS A 39 3.35 -3.69 -12.36
C LYS A 39 4.43 -4.09 -11.37
N MET A 40 4.06 -4.69 -10.24
CA MET A 40 5.03 -5.04 -9.21
C MET A 40 5.85 -6.24 -9.66
N ALA A 41 5.24 -7.20 -10.36
CA ALA A 41 5.96 -8.28 -11.00
C ALA A 41 6.97 -7.76 -12.05
N ARG A 42 6.50 -6.93 -13.00
CA ARG A 42 7.34 -6.34 -14.06
C ARG A 42 8.53 -5.54 -13.53
N ASN A 43 8.30 -4.76 -12.49
CA ASN A 43 9.30 -3.84 -11.92
C ASN A 43 9.98 -4.41 -10.67
N GLY A 44 9.70 -5.67 -10.34
CA GLY A 44 10.29 -6.35 -9.19
C GLY A 44 11.80 -6.39 -9.30
N PHE A 45 12.33 -6.68 -10.48
CA PHE A 45 13.76 -6.95 -10.69
C PHE A 45 14.50 -5.86 -11.48
N PHE A 46 13.83 -4.73 -11.71
CA PHE A 46 14.38 -3.57 -12.41
C PHE A 46 14.21 -2.29 -11.59
N PRO A 47 15.23 -1.42 -11.54
CA PRO A 47 16.55 -1.52 -12.18
C PRO A 47 17.53 -2.44 -11.40
N VAL A 48 18.78 -2.58 -11.89
CA VAL A 48 19.79 -3.58 -11.47
C VAL A 48 19.94 -3.74 -9.95
N TYR A 49 19.89 -2.66 -9.16
CA TYR A 49 20.05 -2.75 -7.70
C TYR A 49 19.00 -3.66 -7.04
N LYS A 50 17.78 -3.73 -7.60
CA LYS A 50 16.73 -4.61 -7.08
C LYS A 50 17.06 -6.08 -7.27
N ARG A 51 17.91 -6.42 -8.25
CA ARG A 51 18.27 -7.82 -8.51
C ARG A 51 18.95 -8.45 -7.31
N ASN A 52 19.82 -7.72 -6.63
CA ASN A 52 20.49 -8.27 -5.45
C ASN A 52 19.52 -8.38 -4.27
N TRP A 53 18.59 -7.41 -4.12
CA TRP A 53 17.62 -7.43 -3.02
C TRP A 53 16.56 -8.51 -3.17
N HIS A 54 16.21 -8.86 -4.40
CA HIS A 54 15.08 -9.72 -4.72
C HIS A 54 15.51 -11.09 -5.26
N LYS A 55 16.79 -11.46 -5.14
CA LYS A 55 17.29 -12.76 -5.56
C LYS A 55 16.49 -13.93 -4.95
N GLU A 56 16.17 -13.84 -3.66
CA GLU A 56 15.39 -14.86 -2.96
C GLU A 56 13.87 -14.63 -3.03
N ARG A 57 13.39 -13.64 -3.78
CA ARG A 57 11.98 -13.25 -3.88
C ARG A 57 11.39 -13.69 -5.21
N LYS A 58 11.11 -14.98 -5.31
CA LYS A 58 10.75 -15.64 -6.57
C LYS A 58 9.36 -15.28 -7.08
N TYR A 59 8.45 -14.90 -6.19
CA TYR A 59 7.02 -14.79 -6.49
C TYR A 59 6.51 -13.35 -6.52
N ILE A 60 7.41 -12.36 -6.69
CA ILE A 60 7.05 -10.94 -6.63
C ILE A 60 5.89 -10.62 -7.58
N GLY A 61 4.84 -10.03 -7.02
CA GLY A 61 3.67 -9.53 -7.75
C GLY A 61 2.68 -10.62 -8.16
N ILE A 62 2.72 -11.79 -7.51
CA ILE A 62 1.74 -12.86 -7.73
C ILE A 62 0.30 -12.43 -7.38
N LEU A 63 0.14 -11.49 -6.45
CA LEU A 63 -1.16 -10.94 -6.02
C LEU A 63 -1.44 -9.54 -6.59
N ASP A 64 -0.75 -9.15 -7.66
CA ASP A 64 -0.93 -7.83 -8.26
C ASP A 64 -2.41 -7.61 -8.65
N HIS A 65 -2.87 -6.39 -8.44
CA HIS A 65 -4.19 -5.92 -8.84
C HIS A 65 -4.13 -4.43 -9.18
N LYS A 66 -5.13 -3.92 -9.91
CA LYS A 66 -5.35 -2.48 -10.06
C LYS A 66 -6.53 -2.07 -9.20
N ILE A 67 -6.47 -0.84 -8.70
CA ILE A 67 -7.61 -0.14 -8.11
C ILE A 67 -8.14 0.80 -9.18
N MET A 68 -9.42 0.62 -9.52
CA MET A 68 -10.11 1.38 -10.55
C MET A 68 -11.25 2.16 -9.91
N GLU A 69 -11.23 3.46 -10.12
CA GLU A 69 -12.26 4.41 -9.71
C GLU A 69 -12.99 4.94 -10.96
N SER A 70 -14.05 5.73 -10.75
CA SER A 70 -14.85 6.33 -11.83
C SER A 70 -14.02 7.15 -12.84
N THR A 71 -12.88 7.69 -12.43
CA THR A 71 -11.98 8.48 -13.30
C THR A 71 -10.83 7.67 -13.93
N GLY A 72 -10.76 6.35 -13.66
CA GLY A 72 -9.76 5.44 -14.19
C GLY A 72 -8.92 4.79 -13.10
N LYS A 73 -7.63 4.58 -13.37
CA LYS A 73 -6.73 3.97 -12.38
C LYS A 73 -6.43 4.95 -11.23
N MET A 74 -6.66 4.53 -9.99
CA MET A 74 -6.43 5.37 -8.81
C MET A 74 -4.96 5.81 -8.68
N GLU A 75 -4.76 7.06 -8.27
CA GLU A 75 -3.45 7.63 -7.94
C GLU A 75 -3.43 8.17 -6.51
N HIS A 76 -2.49 7.70 -5.67
CA HIS A 76 -2.41 8.08 -4.25
C HIS A 76 -2.38 9.60 -4.02
N SER A 77 -1.69 10.37 -4.86
CA SER A 77 -1.62 11.83 -4.74
C SER A 77 -2.96 12.50 -5.01
N ARG A 78 -3.75 11.99 -5.95
CA ARG A 78 -5.10 12.51 -6.25
C ARG A 78 -6.08 12.10 -5.15
N LEU A 79 -6.00 10.85 -4.71
CA LEU A 79 -6.80 10.32 -3.61
C LEU A 79 -6.57 11.13 -2.32
N LEU A 80 -5.32 11.39 -1.96
CA LEU A 80 -4.97 12.25 -0.82
C LEU A 80 -5.63 13.63 -0.97
N ALA A 81 -5.42 14.31 -2.10
CA ALA A 81 -5.90 15.67 -2.30
C ALA A 81 -7.42 15.79 -2.25
N ARG A 82 -8.17 14.79 -2.76
CA ARG A 82 -9.64 14.84 -2.76
C ARG A 82 -10.28 14.41 -1.45
N SER A 83 -9.54 13.71 -0.57
CA SER A 83 -10.09 13.16 0.68
C SER A 83 -9.86 14.06 1.88
N LEU A 84 -8.82 14.92 1.84
CA LEU A 84 -8.58 15.91 2.89
C LEU A 84 -9.77 16.86 3.03
N ASP A 85 -10.14 17.18 4.27
CA ASP A 85 -11.32 18.01 4.64
C ASP A 85 -12.69 17.39 4.31
N LYS A 86 -12.73 16.22 3.67
CA LYS A 86 -13.97 15.48 3.39
C LYS A 86 -14.15 14.28 4.30
N VAL A 87 -13.06 13.61 4.64
CA VAL A 87 -13.06 12.44 5.51
C VAL A 87 -12.23 12.77 6.74
N SER A 88 -12.82 12.60 7.93
CA SER A 88 -12.12 12.86 9.19
C SER A 88 -10.90 11.95 9.35
N ILE A 89 -9.88 12.43 10.07
CA ILE A 89 -8.70 11.61 10.36
C ILE A 89 -9.07 10.40 11.23
N GLU A 90 -10.06 10.52 12.11
CA GLU A 90 -10.62 9.45 12.93
C GLU A 90 -11.23 8.32 12.08
N THR A 91 -11.98 8.66 11.04
CA THR A 91 -12.54 7.68 10.08
C THR A 91 -11.41 6.94 9.35
N ILE A 92 -10.38 7.67 8.89
CA ILE A 92 -9.21 7.09 8.21
C ILE A 92 -8.44 6.15 9.15
N ARG A 93 -8.26 6.55 10.41
CA ARG A 93 -7.63 5.74 11.46
C ARG A 93 -8.41 4.46 11.73
N SER A 94 -9.74 4.52 11.77
CA SER A 94 -10.62 3.36 11.98
C SER A 94 -10.46 2.33 10.86
N ILE A 95 -10.39 2.78 9.60
CA ILE A 95 -10.13 1.89 8.46
C ILE A 95 -8.70 1.35 8.44
N TYR A 96 -7.70 2.15 8.82
CA TYR A 96 -6.34 1.64 9.00
C TYR A 96 -6.28 0.50 10.03
N ASP A 97 -7.11 0.57 11.07
CA ASP A 97 -7.19 -0.45 12.13
C ASP A 97 -7.98 -1.70 11.70
N GLY A 98 -8.69 -1.63 10.58
CA GLY A 98 -9.38 -2.77 9.96
C GLY A 98 -10.90 -2.80 10.18
N GLU A 99 -11.51 -1.69 10.59
CA GLU A 99 -12.96 -1.57 10.63
C GLU A 99 -13.59 -1.66 9.22
N ASP A 100 -14.89 -1.95 9.16
CA ASP A 100 -15.64 -1.98 7.90
C ASP A 100 -16.14 -0.56 7.57
N PRO A 101 -15.83 -0.01 6.37
CA PRO A 101 -16.39 1.27 5.93
C PRO A 101 -17.90 1.40 6.07
N TYR A 102 -18.64 0.31 5.86
CA TYR A 102 -20.10 0.32 5.89
C TYR A 102 -20.67 0.36 7.32
N ASP A 103 -19.85 0.05 8.33
CA ASP A 103 -20.26 0.08 9.74
C ASP A 103 -20.05 1.47 10.38
N LEU A 104 -19.46 2.43 9.64
CA LEU A 104 -19.07 3.75 10.14
C LEU A 104 -20.17 4.83 10.06
N GLY A 105 -21.32 4.51 9.46
CA GLY A 105 -22.45 5.45 9.34
C GLY A 105 -22.13 6.71 8.50
N LEU A 106 -21.32 6.53 7.45
CA LEU A 106 -20.85 7.60 6.58
C LEU A 106 -21.86 7.94 5.49
N GLU A 107 -21.82 9.19 5.02
CA GLU A 107 -22.52 9.61 3.80
C GLU A 107 -21.89 8.97 2.56
N ASP A 108 -22.63 8.88 1.45
CA ASP A 108 -22.19 8.19 0.23
C ASP A 108 -20.81 8.67 -0.29
N GLU A 109 -20.57 9.99 -0.30
CA GLU A 109 -19.29 10.55 -0.75
C GLU A 109 -18.12 10.15 0.17
N GLU A 110 -18.33 10.18 1.49
CA GLU A 110 -17.32 9.77 2.47
C GLU A 110 -17.06 8.26 2.39
N LEU A 111 -18.12 7.46 2.23
CA LEU A 111 -18.05 6.01 2.07
C LEU A 111 -17.22 5.62 0.83
N MET A 112 -17.40 6.32 -0.28
CA MET A 112 -16.60 6.11 -1.49
C MET A 112 -15.12 6.43 -1.25
N LEU A 113 -14.83 7.60 -0.68
CA LEU A 113 -13.45 8.04 -0.42
C LEU A 113 -12.73 7.14 0.57
N ILE A 114 -13.42 6.71 1.64
CA ILE A 114 -12.82 5.82 2.61
C ILE A 114 -12.60 4.41 2.03
N SER A 115 -13.48 3.94 1.15
CA SER A 115 -13.31 2.67 0.44
C SER A 115 -12.10 2.70 -0.50
N ASP A 116 -11.87 3.82 -1.19
CA ASP A 116 -10.66 4.05 -1.99
C ASP A 116 -9.39 4.02 -1.11
N ILE A 117 -9.44 4.66 0.06
CA ILE A 117 -8.34 4.68 1.02
C ILE A 117 -8.05 3.26 1.53
N GLN A 118 -9.08 2.48 1.86
CA GLN A 118 -8.92 1.09 2.27
C GLN A 118 -8.25 0.27 1.16
N CYS A 119 -8.68 0.42 -0.09
CA CYS A 119 -8.07 -0.25 -1.25
C CYS A 119 -6.60 0.14 -1.40
N SER A 120 -6.25 1.42 -1.23
CA SER A 120 -4.86 1.90 -1.24
C SER A 120 -3.99 1.24 -0.15
N PHE A 121 -4.53 1.11 1.08
CA PHE A 121 -3.83 0.40 2.16
C PHE A 121 -3.66 -1.09 1.87
N ILE A 122 -4.66 -1.74 1.27
CA ILE A 122 -4.58 -3.14 0.84
C ILE A 122 -3.50 -3.32 -0.24
N GLU A 123 -3.44 -2.43 -1.23
CA GLU A 123 -2.39 -2.46 -2.26
C GLU A 123 -1.00 -2.42 -1.59
N GLN A 124 -0.83 -1.56 -0.59
CA GLN A 124 0.42 -1.42 0.16
C GLN A 124 0.81 -2.70 0.89
N GLU A 125 -0.14 -3.29 1.62
CA GLU A 125 0.05 -4.52 2.39
C GLU A 125 0.28 -5.75 1.53
N VAL A 126 -0.42 -5.87 0.42
CA VAL A 126 -0.32 -7.05 -0.46
C VAL A 126 0.97 -7.01 -1.26
N ASN A 127 1.38 -5.84 -1.76
CA ASN A 127 2.47 -5.75 -2.73
C ASN A 127 3.84 -5.43 -2.12
N TRP A 128 3.91 -4.89 -0.91
CA TRP A 128 5.16 -4.51 -0.26
C TRP A 128 5.26 -5.14 1.13
N GLY A 129 6.39 -5.78 1.44
CA GLY A 129 6.55 -6.46 2.72
C GLY A 129 7.73 -7.40 2.76
N MET A 130 7.84 -8.20 3.82
CA MET A 130 8.99 -9.06 4.03
C MET A 130 8.93 -10.38 3.26
N HIS A 131 7.76 -10.79 2.76
CA HIS A 131 7.57 -12.08 2.11
C HIS A 131 8.09 -12.12 0.67
N ASP A 132 8.42 -13.30 0.18
CA ASP A 132 9.04 -13.54 -1.13
C ASP A 132 8.14 -13.22 -2.34
N PHE A 133 6.83 -13.11 -2.11
CA PHE A 133 5.85 -12.66 -3.10
C PHE A 133 5.66 -11.14 -3.17
N GLN A 134 6.27 -10.41 -2.24
CA GLN A 134 6.16 -8.96 -2.13
C GLN A 134 7.44 -8.27 -2.59
N GLN A 135 7.33 -7.05 -3.10
CA GLN A 135 8.50 -6.18 -3.20
C GLN A 135 8.99 -5.79 -1.81
N ARG A 136 10.30 -5.55 -1.71
CA ARG A 136 10.88 -5.05 -0.47
C ARG A 136 10.29 -3.69 -0.09
N THR A 137 9.86 -3.59 1.16
CA THR A 137 9.38 -2.36 1.79
C THR A 137 10.44 -1.73 2.72
N HIS A 138 10.09 -0.64 3.37
CA HIS A 138 10.89 0.01 4.43
C HIS A 138 10.26 -0.10 5.82
N PHE A 139 9.18 -0.86 5.94
CA PHE A 139 8.37 -1.04 7.15
C PHE A 139 8.31 -2.54 7.49
N GLY A 140 8.34 -2.90 8.77
CA GLY A 140 8.07 -4.28 9.20
C GLY A 140 9.23 -5.27 9.06
N TYR A 141 10.46 -4.79 8.83
CA TYR A 141 11.63 -5.68 8.70
C TYR A 141 12.32 -5.89 10.06
N PRO A 142 12.48 -7.14 10.53
CA PRO A 142 13.20 -7.43 11.77
C PRO A 142 14.65 -6.92 11.79
N GLU A 143 15.30 -6.87 10.63
CA GLU A 143 16.70 -6.47 10.49
C GLU A 143 16.90 -4.94 10.45
N MET A 144 15.83 -4.15 10.62
CA MET A 144 15.96 -2.69 10.66
C MET A 144 16.61 -2.23 11.96
N ASN A 145 17.63 -1.38 11.85
CA ASN A 145 18.27 -0.73 13.00
C ASN A 145 17.37 0.29 13.70
N THR A 146 16.22 0.61 13.09
CA THR A 146 15.28 1.62 13.56
C THR A 146 14.06 0.92 14.18
N ASP A 147 13.97 0.93 15.51
CA ASP A 147 12.96 0.17 16.29
C ASP A 147 11.53 0.45 15.84
N TYR A 148 11.20 1.73 15.63
CA TYR A 148 9.86 2.14 15.22
C TYR A 148 9.48 1.69 13.80
N LEU A 149 10.45 1.26 12.97
CA LEU A 149 10.18 0.68 11.66
C LEU A 149 10.05 -0.84 11.70
N ARG A 150 10.56 -1.52 12.73
CA ARG A 150 10.43 -2.98 12.85
C ARG A 150 8.98 -3.41 13.05
N ASN A 151 8.21 -2.61 13.78
CA ASN A 151 6.80 -2.86 14.10
C ASN A 151 5.84 -2.05 13.22
N ALA A 152 6.37 -1.39 12.18
CA ALA A 152 5.56 -0.64 11.24
C ALA A 152 5.04 -1.53 10.11
N VAL A 153 3.98 -1.09 9.46
CA VAL A 153 3.34 -1.81 8.35
C VAL A 153 3.43 -1.00 7.06
N PRO A 154 3.41 -1.64 5.88
CA PRO A 154 3.45 -0.95 4.60
C PRO A 154 2.42 0.18 4.48
N ARG A 155 1.21 -0.03 5.01
CA ARG A 155 0.11 0.96 4.98
C ARG A 155 0.39 2.25 5.78
N ASP A 156 1.39 2.25 6.67
CA ASP A 156 1.86 3.49 7.33
C ASP A 156 2.36 4.53 6.35
N TYR A 157 2.89 4.10 5.20
CA TYR A 157 3.42 5.02 4.19
C TYR A 157 2.38 6.06 3.78
N PHE A 158 1.15 5.63 3.46
CA PHE A 158 0.12 6.57 3.05
C PHE A 158 -0.61 7.20 4.23
N MET A 159 -0.73 6.48 5.36
CA MET A 159 -1.26 7.03 6.60
C MET A 159 -0.49 8.26 7.09
N LEU A 160 0.84 8.26 6.97
CA LEU A 160 1.71 9.38 7.34
C LEU A 160 1.32 10.70 6.66
N TYR A 161 0.82 10.64 5.42
CA TYR A 161 0.36 11.84 4.71
C TYR A 161 -0.96 12.36 5.24
N TYR A 162 -1.91 11.48 5.50
CA TYR A 162 -3.20 11.87 6.08
C TYR A 162 -3.02 12.48 7.46
N GLU A 163 -2.26 11.82 8.34
CA GLU A 163 -1.97 12.30 9.69
C GLU A 163 -1.29 13.68 9.64
N ARG A 164 -0.26 13.84 8.80
CA ARG A 164 0.48 15.09 8.71
C ARG A 164 -0.35 16.22 8.11
N CYS A 165 -1.07 15.98 7.02
CA CYS A 165 -1.91 17.00 6.38
C CYS A 165 -3.04 17.44 7.32
N ASN A 166 -3.76 16.50 7.95
CA ASN A 166 -4.83 16.86 8.89
C ASN A 166 -4.29 17.67 10.08
N SER A 167 -3.11 17.32 10.61
CA SER A 167 -2.48 18.12 11.69
C SER A 167 -2.21 19.58 11.32
N LEU A 168 -2.02 19.89 10.03
CA LEU A 168 -1.85 21.25 9.55
C LEU A 168 -3.21 21.93 9.36
N ILE A 169 -4.19 21.21 8.81
CA ILE A 169 -5.57 21.70 8.67
C ILE A 169 -6.16 22.06 10.04
N ASP A 170 -5.92 21.26 11.07
CA ASP A 170 -6.35 21.51 12.46
C ASP A 170 -5.74 22.80 13.05
N THR A 171 -4.62 23.26 12.50
CA THR A 171 -3.97 24.54 12.87
C THR A 171 -4.44 25.72 12.02
N GLY A 172 -5.43 25.50 11.16
CA GLY A 172 -6.07 26.51 10.32
C GLY A 172 -5.47 26.66 8.92
N LEU A 173 -4.58 25.76 8.49
CA LEU A 173 -4.05 25.79 7.13
C LEU A 173 -5.08 25.26 6.12
N SER A 174 -5.07 25.81 4.92
CA SER A 174 -5.86 25.27 3.81
C SER A 174 -5.38 23.87 3.40
N VAL A 175 -6.26 23.10 2.75
CA VAL A 175 -5.88 21.81 2.11
C VAL A 175 -4.72 22.01 1.13
N ALA A 176 -4.78 23.08 0.33
CA ALA A 176 -3.74 23.40 -0.66
C ALA A 176 -2.38 23.67 -0.01
N ASP A 177 -2.33 24.46 1.06
CA ASP A 177 -1.09 24.72 1.79
C ASP A 177 -0.56 23.48 2.49
N SER A 178 -1.45 22.67 3.06
CA SER A 178 -1.08 21.41 3.70
C SER A 178 -0.43 20.45 2.71
N LEU A 179 -1.02 20.28 1.51
CA LEU A 179 -0.43 19.47 0.43
C LEU A 179 0.91 20.04 -0.05
N ARG A 180 1.02 21.37 -0.19
CA ARG A 180 2.25 22.05 -0.59
C ARG A 180 3.39 21.84 0.40
N ILE A 181 3.09 21.78 1.70
CA ILE A 181 4.07 21.56 2.77
C ILE A 181 4.44 20.07 2.88
N VAL A 182 3.47 19.18 2.74
CA VAL A 182 3.61 17.76 3.10
C VAL A 182 3.90 16.89 1.88
N ALA A 183 3.10 17.03 0.82
CA ALA A 183 3.11 16.11 -0.33
C ALA A 183 4.07 16.56 -1.43
N ASP A 184 4.04 17.84 -1.81
CA ASP A 184 4.84 18.35 -2.94
C ASP A 184 6.36 18.12 -2.80
N PRO A 185 6.98 18.31 -1.61
CA PRO A 185 8.41 18.03 -1.43
C PRO A 185 8.78 16.54 -1.56
N LEU A 186 7.79 15.66 -1.64
CA LEU A 186 7.95 14.20 -1.75
C LEU A 186 7.42 13.66 -3.09
N ARG A 187 7.01 14.54 -4.01
CA ARG A 187 6.64 14.16 -5.38
C ARG A 187 7.91 14.01 -6.19
N GLU A 188 8.40 12.78 -6.28
CA GLU A 188 9.63 12.46 -6.98
C GLU A 188 9.39 11.37 -8.04
N HIS A 189 10.28 11.27 -9.01
CA HIS A 189 10.21 10.21 -10.00
C HIS A 189 10.55 8.84 -9.37
N SER A 190 9.59 7.93 -9.33
CA SER A 190 9.83 6.57 -8.86
C SER A 190 10.29 5.68 -10.02
N PHE A 191 11.48 5.09 -9.89
CA PHE A 191 11.97 4.10 -10.83
C PHE A 191 11.09 2.85 -10.90
N GLY A 192 10.49 2.45 -9.76
CA GLY A 192 9.55 1.32 -9.71
C GLY A 192 8.19 1.67 -10.33
N ALA A 193 7.81 2.94 -10.35
CA ALA A 193 6.58 3.38 -11.00
C ALA A 193 6.77 3.85 -12.44
N GLY A 194 7.98 4.21 -12.86
CA GLY A 194 8.24 4.87 -14.15
C GLY A 194 7.48 6.20 -14.31
N LYS A 195 7.11 6.85 -13.20
CA LYS A 195 6.38 8.12 -13.18
C LYS A 195 6.65 8.87 -11.88
N ILE A 196 6.27 10.15 -11.83
CA ILE A 196 6.24 10.93 -10.58
C ILE A 196 5.17 10.34 -9.67
N VAL A 197 5.55 10.02 -8.45
CA VAL A 197 4.65 9.50 -7.42
C VAL A 197 4.97 10.20 -6.10
N LEU A 198 4.06 10.06 -5.15
CA LEU A 198 4.32 10.42 -3.77
C LEU A 198 5.34 9.41 -3.21
N MET A 199 6.51 9.82 -2.73
CA MET A 199 7.54 8.91 -2.22
C MET A 199 7.53 8.87 -0.70
N PRO A 200 7.70 7.71 -0.04
CA PRO A 200 7.68 7.64 1.43
C PRO A 200 8.59 8.69 2.08
N PRO A 201 8.15 9.39 3.14
CA PRO A 201 8.90 10.46 3.80
C PRO A 201 10.08 9.88 4.59
N ARG A 202 11.10 9.38 3.90
CA ARG A 202 12.24 8.69 4.48
C ARG A 202 13.58 9.25 4.02
N THR A 203 14.61 8.87 4.75
CA THR A 203 16.02 9.04 4.40
C THR A 203 16.75 7.71 4.57
N GLY A 204 17.91 7.59 3.92
CA GLY A 204 18.73 6.38 3.98
C GLY A 204 18.15 5.21 3.19
N THR A 205 18.87 4.09 3.26
CA THR A 205 18.55 2.81 2.63
C THR A 205 18.62 1.70 3.69
N ALA A 206 17.89 0.60 3.47
CA ALA A 206 17.87 -0.50 4.44
C ALA A 206 19.27 -1.10 4.62
N PRO A 207 19.68 -1.42 5.86
CA PRO A 207 18.88 -1.47 7.10
C PRO A 207 18.80 -0.13 7.88
N ASN A 208 19.40 0.95 7.36
CA ASN A 208 19.53 2.25 8.03
C ASN A 208 18.46 3.26 7.63
N VAL A 209 17.25 2.80 7.26
CA VAL A 209 16.16 3.71 6.89
C VAL A 209 15.67 4.47 8.11
N LYS A 210 15.36 5.75 7.93
CA LYS A 210 14.72 6.61 8.94
C LYS A 210 13.57 7.37 8.31
N ILE A 211 12.48 7.51 9.06
CA ILE A 211 11.41 8.46 8.69
C ILE A 211 11.94 9.88 8.91
N LYS A 212 11.60 10.81 8.01
CA LYS A 212 11.94 12.22 8.16
C LYS A 212 11.38 12.74 9.49
N LYS A 213 12.14 13.57 10.20
CA LYS A 213 11.85 13.92 11.61
C LYS A 213 10.45 14.53 11.78
N GLU A 214 10.05 15.35 10.84
CA GLU A 214 8.76 16.03 10.77
C GLU A 214 7.57 15.09 10.51
N PHE A 215 7.81 13.86 10.05
CA PHE A 215 6.80 12.82 9.85
C PHE A 215 6.74 11.81 11.00
N LEU A 216 7.80 11.67 11.78
CA LEU A 216 7.89 10.65 12.84
C LEU A 216 6.76 10.73 13.90
N PRO A 217 6.27 11.91 14.34
CA PRO A 217 5.13 11.99 15.25
C PRO A 217 3.83 11.42 14.67
N PHE A 218 3.76 11.26 13.35
CA PHE A 218 2.56 10.86 12.61
C PHE A 218 2.58 9.38 12.19
N LEU A 219 3.59 8.62 12.63
CA LEU A 219 3.69 7.19 12.33
C LEU A 219 2.69 6.40 13.19
N ARG A 220 1.54 6.05 12.60
CA ARG A 220 0.41 5.44 13.32
C ARG A 220 0.78 4.16 14.05
N SER A 221 1.40 3.18 13.38
CA SER A 221 1.80 1.92 14.02
C SER A 221 2.65 2.14 15.27
N LYS A 222 3.61 3.07 15.22
CA LYS A 222 4.42 3.44 16.38
C LYS A 222 3.56 4.04 17.50
N ASN A 223 2.62 4.92 17.16
CA ASN A 223 1.79 5.63 18.13
C ASN A 223 0.79 4.72 18.86
N ILE A 224 0.37 3.62 18.23
CA ILE A 224 -0.56 2.64 18.84
C ILE A 224 0.14 1.39 19.41
N GLY A 225 1.48 1.36 19.42
CA GLY A 225 2.28 0.26 19.99
C GLY A 225 2.58 -0.90 19.04
N GLY A 226 2.23 -0.76 17.76
CA GLY A 226 2.41 -1.75 16.69
C GLY A 226 1.13 -1.91 15.88
N ALA A 227 1.25 -2.38 14.65
CA ALA A 227 0.10 -2.72 13.82
C ALA A 227 0.29 -4.13 13.23
N GLU A 228 -0.74 -4.96 13.32
CA GLU A 228 -0.71 -6.28 12.68
C GLU A 228 -0.89 -6.12 11.16
N PRO A 229 -0.02 -6.74 10.33
CA PRO A 229 -0.22 -6.81 8.89
C PRO A 229 -1.50 -7.57 8.51
N TRP A 230 -2.33 -7.00 7.65
CA TRP A 230 -3.58 -7.63 7.21
C TRP A 230 -3.36 -8.90 6.38
N ILE A 231 -2.18 -9.06 5.78
CA ILE A 231 -1.84 -10.22 4.96
C ILE A 231 -1.48 -11.46 5.81
N ASN A 232 -1.14 -11.28 7.10
CA ASN A 232 -0.64 -12.35 7.97
C ASN A 232 -1.56 -13.59 8.04
N PRO A 233 -2.89 -13.45 8.19
CA PRO A 233 -3.80 -14.60 8.24
C PRO A 233 -3.77 -15.46 6.96
N PHE A 234 -3.30 -14.91 5.83
CA PHE A 234 -3.36 -15.55 4.53
C PHE A 234 -2.04 -16.18 4.08
N LEU A 235 -0.94 -16.03 4.84
CA LEU A 235 0.40 -16.41 4.40
C LEU A 235 0.54 -17.89 4.00
N SER A 236 -0.13 -18.81 4.71
CA SER A 236 -0.14 -20.23 4.36
C SER A 236 -0.81 -20.48 3.00
N ARG A 237 -1.90 -19.77 2.73
CA ARG A 237 -2.65 -19.87 1.47
C ARG A 237 -1.86 -19.25 0.31
N VAL A 238 -1.27 -18.08 0.52
CA VAL A 238 -0.40 -17.43 -0.47
C VAL A 238 0.83 -18.29 -0.77
N SER A 239 1.44 -18.91 0.23
CA SER A 239 2.56 -19.83 0.03
C SER A 239 2.18 -21.03 -0.86
N LYS A 240 1.01 -21.63 -0.66
CA LYS A 240 0.48 -22.69 -1.53
C LYS A 240 0.26 -22.17 -2.96
N LEU A 241 -0.32 -20.99 -3.11
CA LEU A 241 -0.51 -20.34 -4.41
C LEU A 241 0.83 -20.14 -5.14
N CYS A 242 1.85 -19.62 -4.46
CA CYS A 242 3.20 -19.44 -5.00
C CYS A 242 3.80 -20.75 -5.50
N LEU A 243 3.69 -21.82 -4.71
CA LEU A 243 4.19 -23.14 -5.10
C LEU A 243 3.43 -23.71 -6.30
N ASN A 244 2.11 -23.50 -6.37
CA ASN A 244 1.27 -24.00 -7.45
C ASN A 244 1.48 -23.25 -8.77
N GLN A 245 1.69 -21.93 -8.73
CA GLN A 245 1.90 -21.12 -9.93
C GLN A 245 3.35 -21.09 -10.40
N GLY A 246 4.31 -21.32 -9.50
CA GLY A 246 5.73 -21.21 -9.81
C GLY A 246 6.25 -19.78 -9.78
N PRO A 247 7.56 -19.61 -10.00
CA PRO A 247 8.23 -18.31 -9.92
C PRO A 247 7.74 -17.32 -10.97
N SER A 248 7.96 -16.03 -10.71
CA SER A 248 7.73 -14.97 -11.68
C SER A 248 8.60 -15.19 -12.93
N PRO A 249 8.05 -15.08 -14.15
CA PRO A 249 8.84 -15.21 -15.38
C PRO A 249 9.93 -14.12 -15.47
N TYR A 250 9.75 -12.99 -14.78
CA TYR A 250 10.77 -11.95 -14.69
C TYR A 250 11.93 -12.35 -13.78
N TRP A 251 11.65 -13.12 -12.72
CA TRP A 251 12.68 -13.70 -11.87
C TRP A 251 13.47 -14.75 -12.66
N GLU A 252 12.76 -15.68 -13.30
CA GLU A 252 13.39 -16.76 -14.07
C GLU A 252 14.33 -16.20 -15.13
N ARG A 253 13.88 -15.22 -15.93
CA ARG A 253 14.71 -14.57 -16.96
C ARG A 253 16.00 -13.93 -16.42
N ILE A 254 16.07 -13.61 -15.13
CA ILE A 254 17.21 -12.89 -14.54
C ILE A 254 18.18 -13.84 -13.81
N TYR A 255 17.68 -14.95 -13.25
CA TYR A 255 18.48 -15.83 -12.38
C TYR A 255 18.56 -17.30 -12.82
N ASN A 256 17.76 -17.71 -13.81
CA ASN A 256 17.81 -19.04 -14.45
C ASN A 256 18.23 -18.92 -15.91
#